data_AF-A0A857DAZ0-F1
#
_entry.id   AF-A0A857DAZ0-F1
#
_cell.length_a   1.000
_cell.length_b   1.000
_cell.length_c   1.000
_cell.angle_alpha   90.00
_cell.angle_beta   90.00
_cell.angle_gamma   90.00
#
_symmetry.space_group_name_H-M   'P 1'
#
loop_
_entity.id
_entity.type
_entity.pdbx_description
1 polymer ?
#
loop_
_entity_poly.entity_id
_entity_poly.type
_entity_poly.pdbx_seq_one_letter_code
_entity_poly.pdbx_strand_id
1 'polypeptide(L)'
;MKKFKNIIKYFLATSTIITTSVVSFSCAKNSNDNINEKQVYKLNLDLGDQNKDLTQQLTTLLNNQLKNNGQKFKIEIINTSDSNYDSIRDKLNKGEIDFAFVSTGSLYSKEQEIKQSGLLIKLQTLTKKFKGDVNASNQTLKDLENIAKNEYQVFTKIPREQWNDKENGMGWNGTIYTRAYDDHQNVPYQRGLITILANEQDTKDIIEAWNNKDYKKFISYKLGIGKSSSGSKYILPQALLKKNFPNQFISLKQLMAQGDAIAAKLSEPNSDVKIYFENEGFYGYNKVKNPDKYPLDSKFGRISFLTVTDKLPYNVGVFAKGIKKEVADAIALAFTQINDPWGPTQGFNGYKVINDSEQEFWNVINQSLWSK
;
A
#
# COMPACT_ATOMS: atom_id res chain seq x y z
N MET A 1 -74.69 -28.32 56.04
CA MET A 1 -73.71 -28.89 55.08
C MET A 1 -73.34 -27.81 54.08
N LYS A 2 -72.03 -27.45 54.02
CA LYS A 2 -71.23 -26.82 52.94
C LYS A 2 -71.85 -25.71 52.06
N LYS A 3 -71.20 -24.58 51.74
CA LYS A 3 -69.87 -24.01 52.04
C LYS A 3 -69.88 -22.58 51.45
N PHE A 4 -69.35 -21.63 52.22
CA PHE A 4 -68.35 -20.60 51.89
C PHE A 4 -68.37 -19.89 50.52
N LYS A 5 -68.05 -18.60 50.36
CA LYS A 5 -67.80 -17.39 51.18
C LYS A 5 -67.49 -16.32 50.08
N ASN A 6 -68.16 -15.17 50.06
CA ASN A 6 -67.65 -13.88 50.54
C ASN A 6 -66.37 -13.41 49.80
N ILE A 7 -66.21 -12.20 49.23
CA ILE A 7 -66.42 -10.85 49.81
C ILE A 7 -65.93 -9.83 48.72
N ILE A 8 -66.71 -8.79 48.36
CA ILE A 8 -66.45 -7.33 48.63
C ILE A 8 -65.30 -6.71 47.76
N LYS A 9 -65.33 -5.52 47.12
CA LYS A 9 -65.73 -4.15 47.53
C LYS A 9 -65.78 -3.20 46.30
N TYR A 10 -66.80 -2.34 46.26
CA TYR A 10 -66.85 -0.89 45.91
C TYR A 10 -65.74 -0.29 45.02
N PHE A 11 -66.02 0.32 43.86
CA PHE A 11 -66.77 1.57 43.58
C PHE A 11 -66.23 2.80 44.34
N LEU A 12 -65.49 3.68 43.64
CA LEU A 12 -65.60 5.13 43.81
C LEU A 12 -64.86 5.86 42.68
N ALA A 13 -65.62 6.65 41.95
CA ALA A 13 -65.15 7.70 41.05
C ALA A 13 -64.60 8.88 41.87
N THR A 14 -63.62 9.61 41.33
CA THR A 14 -63.61 11.09 41.31
C THR A 14 -62.48 11.63 40.44
N SER A 15 -62.78 12.78 39.84
CA SER A 15 -62.05 13.59 38.89
C SER A 15 -60.72 14.21 39.36
N THR A 16 -60.02 14.72 38.34
CA THR A 16 -59.20 15.96 38.31
C THR A 16 -57.75 15.91 38.81
N ILE A 17 -56.80 16.24 37.93
CA ILE A 17 -56.00 17.49 37.95
C ILE A 17 -54.86 17.40 36.92
N ILE A 18 -54.79 18.41 36.06
CA ILE A 18 -53.67 18.72 35.18
C ILE A 18 -52.55 19.29 36.05
N THR A 19 -51.38 18.64 36.07
CA THR A 19 -50.14 19.24 36.56
C THR A 19 -49.04 19.10 35.51
N THR A 20 -48.77 20.24 34.87
CA THR A 20 -47.56 20.50 34.08
C THR A 20 -46.32 20.21 34.90
N SER A 21 -45.55 19.19 34.50
CA SER A 21 -44.22 18.96 35.03
C SER A 21 -43.22 19.83 34.28
N VAL A 22 -42.72 20.84 34.99
CA VAL A 22 -41.60 21.69 34.62
C VAL A 22 -40.39 20.79 34.35
N VAL A 23 -39.93 20.70 33.11
CA VAL A 23 -38.63 20.08 32.80
C VAL A 23 -37.56 20.98 33.38
N SER A 24 -37.03 20.57 34.52
CA SER A 24 -35.93 21.24 35.18
C SER A 24 -34.68 21.06 34.31
N PHE A 25 -34.22 22.12 33.66
CA PHE A 25 -32.84 22.23 33.22
C PHE A 25 -31.96 22.26 34.47
N SER A 26 -31.61 21.08 34.96
CA SER A 26 -30.47 20.95 35.85
C SER A 26 -29.24 21.06 34.97
N CYS A 27 -28.56 22.20 35.07
CA CYS A 27 -27.13 22.31 34.78
C CYS A 27 -26.42 21.21 35.56
N ALA A 28 -26.24 20.05 34.94
CA ALA A 28 -25.26 19.07 35.34
C ALA A 28 -23.89 19.72 35.10
N LYS A 29 -23.43 20.38 36.16
CA LYS A 29 -22.04 20.45 36.62
C LYS A 29 -21.11 19.66 35.70
N ASN A 30 -20.19 20.37 35.04
CA ASN A 30 -19.04 19.83 34.32
C ASN A 30 -18.60 18.51 34.94
N SER A 31 -19.10 17.42 34.38
CA SER A 31 -18.43 16.15 34.48
C SER A 31 -17.19 16.40 33.63
N ASN A 32 -16.09 16.70 34.31
CA ASN A 32 -14.83 16.13 33.88
C ASN A 32 -15.10 14.63 33.78
N ASP A 33 -15.61 14.21 32.63
CA ASP A 33 -15.45 12.86 32.14
C ASP A 33 -13.94 12.68 32.09
N ASN A 34 -13.41 12.19 33.20
CA ASN A 34 -12.23 11.34 33.20
C ASN A 34 -12.60 10.16 32.31
N ILE A 35 -12.56 10.40 30.99
CA ILE A 35 -12.43 9.36 29.99
C ILE A 35 -11.28 8.51 30.53
N ASN A 36 -11.55 7.24 30.79
CA ASN A 36 -10.53 6.28 31.16
C ASN A 36 -9.58 6.13 29.98
N GLU A 37 -8.67 7.08 29.79
CA GLU A 37 -7.58 7.12 28.81
C GLU A 37 -6.52 6.05 29.10
N LYS A 38 -6.89 4.93 29.73
CA LYS A 38 -5.93 3.92 30.21
C LYS A 38 -5.36 3.06 29.09
N GLN A 39 -6.04 2.98 27.95
CA GLN A 39 -5.59 2.15 26.84
C GLN A 39 -4.91 3.00 25.76
N VAL A 40 -3.64 2.69 25.51
CA VAL A 40 -2.79 3.33 24.51
C VAL A 40 -2.35 2.26 23.51
N TYR A 41 -2.59 2.50 22.21
CA TYR A 41 -2.15 1.61 21.14
C TYR A 41 -0.94 2.17 20.42
N LYS A 42 0.06 1.32 20.18
CA LYS A 42 1.37 1.66 19.62
C LYS A 42 1.37 1.47 18.10
N LEU A 43 1.42 2.59 17.37
CA LEU A 43 1.52 2.62 15.92
C LEU A 43 2.98 2.77 15.52
N ASN A 44 3.54 1.76 14.87
CA ASN A 44 4.91 1.77 14.39
C ASN A 44 4.96 2.35 12.97
N LEU A 45 5.52 3.55 12.83
CA LEU A 45 5.63 4.28 11.56
C LEU A 45 7.08 4.72 11.35
N ASP A 46 7.54 4.71 10.10
CA ASP A 46 8.84 5.29 9.72
C ASP A 46 8.64 6.76 9.32
N LEU A 47 8.99 7.68 10.22
CA LEU A 47 8.94 9.12 9.97
C LEU A 47 10.33 9.72 9.68
N GLY A 48 11.35 8.87 9.52
CA GLY A 48 12.75 9.26 9.40
C GLY A 48 13.38 9.68 10.72
N ASP A 49 14.72 9.63 10.76
CA ASP A 49 15.51 10.01 11.92
C ASP A 49 15.28 11.51 12.25
N GLN A 50 14.84 11.80 13.48
CA GLN A 50 14.66 13.14 14.06
C GLN A 50 13.38 13.94 13.74
N ASN A 51 12.36 13.37 13.08
CA ASN A 51 11.13 14.12 12.84
C ASN A 51 10.13 14.10 14.03
N LYS A 52 10.57 14.63 15.18
CA LYS A 52 9.75 14.72 16.41
C LYS A 52 8.48 15.55 16.17
N ASP A 53 8.60 16.63 15.41
CA ASP A 53 7.49 17.54 15.11
C ASP A 53 6.41 16.83 14.30
N LEU A 54 6.78 16.11 13.24
CA LEU A 54 5.83 15.32 12.45
C LEU A 54 5.19 14.21 13.27
N THR A 55 5.97 13.53 14.13
CA THR A 55 5.46 12.49 15.03
C THR A 55 4.40 13.06 15.99
N GLN A 56 4.69 14.19 16.62
CA GLN A 56 3.77 14.87 17.53
C GLN A 56 2.54 15.41 16.81
N GLN A 57 2.71 16.01 15.62
CA GLN A 57 1.63 16.52 14.79
C GLN A 57 0.66 15.40 14.40
N LEU A 58 1.17 14.29 13.83
CA LEU A 58 0.35 13.17 13.42
C LEU A 58 -0.33 12.48 14.61
N THR A 59 0.39 12.30 15.73
CA THR A 59 -0.18 11.76 16.97
C THR A 59 -1.33 12.61 17.48
N THR A 60 -1.18 13.94 17.44
CA THR A 60 -2.23 14.89 17.87
C THR A 60 -3.43 14.83 16.94
N LEU A 61 -3.22 14.82 15.62
CA LEU A 61 -4.31 14.74 14.63
C LEU A 61 -5.14 13.46 14.80
N LEU A 62 -4.48 12.30 14.90
CA LEU A 62 -5.15 11.02 15.06
C LEU A 62 -5.89 10.92 16.39
N ASN A 63 -5.27 11.32 17.51
CA ASN A 63 -5.95 11.30 18.81
C ASN A 63 -7.14 12.26 18.89
N ASN A 64 -7.03 13.45 18.30
CA ASN A 64 -8.17 14.38 18.20
C ASN A 64 -9.28 13.78 17.35
N GLN A 65 -8.95 13.13 16.22
CA GLN A 65 -9.94 12.49 15.38
C GLN A 65 -10.62 11.30 16.08
N LEU A 66 -9.87 10.47 16.80
CA LEU A 66 -10.41 9.38 17.62
C LEU A 66 -11.36 9.90 18.69
N LYS A 67 -10.98 10.98 19.39
CA LYS A 67 -11.83 11.64 20.40
C LYS A 67 -13.12 12.18 19.78
N ASN A 68 -13.04 12.83 18.62
CA ASN A 68 -14.21 13.33 17.88
C ASN A 68 -15.14 12.19 17.45
N ASN A 69 -14.57 11.02 17.14
CA ASN A 69 -15.30 9.78 16.85
C ASN A 69 -15.79 9.04 18.12
N GLY A 70 -15.75 9.69 19.30
CA GLY A 70 -16.26 9.15 20.56
C GLY A 70 -15.39 8.05 21.19
N GLN A 71 -14.16 7.86 20.71
CA GLN A 71 -13.27 6.83 21.21
C GLN A 71 -12.65 7.24 22.55
N LYS A 72 -12.50 6.26 23.46
CA LYS A 72 -11.99 6.45 24.83
C LYS A 72 -10.56 5.94 25.03
N PHE A 73 -9.87 5.62 23.94
CA PHE A 73 -8.47 5.20 23.94
C PHE A 73 -7.62 6.23 23.19
N LYS A 74 -6.30 6.12 23.38
CA LYS A 74 -5.32 6.92 22.65
C LYS A 74 -4.42 6.04 21.79
N ILE A 75 -3.72 6.68 20.88
CA ILE A 75 -2.60 6.09 20.17
C ILE A 75 -1.30 6.80 20.55
N GLU A 76 -0.20 6.07 20.45
CA GLU A 76 1.17 6.56 20.50
C GLU A 76 1.87 6.14 19.22
N ILE A 77 2.53 7.08 18.55
CA ILE A 77 3.35 6.77 17.38
C ILE A 77 4.76 6.48 17.83
N ILE A 78 5.21 5.25 17.56
CA ILE A 78 6.60 4.84 17.73
C ILE A 78 7.30 5.12 16.39
N ASN A 79 8.09 6.19 16.35
CA ASN A 79 8.94 6.46 15.20
C ASN A 79 10.06 5.42 15.16
N THR A 80 10.13 4.66 14.07
CA THR A 80 11.19 3.66 13.85
C THR A 80 11.96 3.98 12.59
N SER A 81 13.24 3.62 12.55
CA SER A 81 14.04 3.58 11.32
C SER A 81 13.96 2.21 10.62
N ASP A 82 13.18 1.28 11.17
CA ASP A 82 12.97 -0.04 10.58
C ASP A 82 11.98 0.04 9.42
N SER A 83 12.53 0.16 8.21
CA SER A 83 11.78 0.10 6.95
C SER A 83 11.63 -1.33 6.39
N ASN A 84 12.08 -2.35 7.14
CA ASN A 84 12.00 -3.73 6.69
C ASN A 84 10.62 -4.33 7.04
N TYR A 85 9.76 -4.42 6.03
CA TYR A 85 8.41 -4.97 6.18
C TYR A 85 8.34 -6.38 6.78
N ASP A 86 9.36 -7.23 6.55
CA ASP A 86 9.38 -8.58 7.15
C ASP A 86 9.59 -8.50 8.66
N SER A 87 10.48 -7.60 9.13
CA SER A 87 10.71 -7.34 10.56
C SER A 87 9.47 -6.73 11.22
N ILE A 88 8.84 -5.73 10.58
CA ILE A 88 7.61 -5.10 11.06
C ILE A 88 6.47 -6.13 11.21
N ARG A 89 6.28 -6.99 10.21
CA ARG A 89 5.29 -8.08 10.26
C ARG A 89 5.55 -9.02 11.43
N ASP A 90 6.80 -9.40 11.67
CA ASP A 90 7.15 -10.29 12.76
C ASP A 90 6.86 -9.66 14.14
N LYS A 91 7.09 -8.34 14.29
CA LYS A 91 6.72 -7.57 15.50
C LYS A 91 5.20 -7.55 15.73
N LEU A 92 4.40 -7.36 14.67
CA LEU A 92 2.93 -7.44 14.74
C LEU A 92 2.45 -8.83 15.19
N ASN A 93 3.03 -9.90 14.64
CA ASN A 93 2.70 -11.27 15.01
C ASN A 93 3.03 -11.58 16.48
N LYS A 94 4.11 -11.01 17.00
CA LYS A 94 4.51 -11.14 18.41
C LYS A 94 3.77 -10.21 19.37
N GLY A 95 3.00 -9.25 18.86
CA GLY A 95 2.33 -8.23 19.68
C GLY A 95 3.28 -7.21 20.31
N GLU A 96 4.46 -7.00 19.73
CA GLU A 96 5.42 -5.98 20.19
C GLU A 96 4.99 -4.56 19.80
N ILE A 97 4.17 -4.46 18.75
CA ILE A 97 3.54 -3.24 18.22
C ILE A 97 2.08 -3.56 17.90
N ASP A 98 1.19 -2.58 17.95
CA ASP A 98 -0.25 -2.81 17.76
C ASP A 98 -0.70 -2.58 16.31
N PHE A 99 0.02 -1.74 15.58
CA PHE A 99 -0.27 -1.39 14.19
C PHE A 99 0.99 -1.04 13.42
N ALA A 100 1.04 -1.38 12.13
CA ALA A 100 1.98 -0.83 11.18
C ALA A 100 1.46 -0.92 9.74
N PHE A 101 2.06 -0.13 8.84
CA PHE A 101 1.91 -0.33 7.41
C PHE A 101 2.91 -1.38 6.91
N VAL A 102 2.41 -2.36 6.17
CA VAL A 102 3.22 -3.43 5.58
C VAL A 102 2.97 -3.52 4.08
N SER A 103 4.00 -3.93 3.34
CA SER A 103 3.85 -4.20 1.92
C SER A 103 3.04 -5.47 1.67
N THR A 104 2.20 -5.44 0.65
CA THR A 104 1.41 -6.60 0.21
C THR A 104 2.28 -7.80 -0.15
N GLY A 105 3.46 -7.57 -0.73
CA GLY A 105 4.40 -8.65 -1.07
C GLY A 105 4.91 -9.40 0.16
N SER A 106 5.23 -8.69 1.25
CA SER A 106 5.67 -9.32 2.50
C SER A 106 4.56 -10.17 3.14
N LEU A 107 3.31 -9.69 3.09
CA LEU A 107 2.15 -10.47 3.57
C LEU A 107 1.89 -11.71 2.70
N TYR A 108 1.87 -11.55 1.38
CA TYR A 108 1.61 -12.65 0.44
C TYR A 108 2.65 -13.76 0.56
N SER A 109 3.93 -13.41 0.75
CA SER A 109 5.00 -14.41 0.93
C SER A 109 4.79 -15.34 2.14
N LYS A 110 3.88 -14.97 3.05
CA LYS A 110 3.51 -15.69 4.27
C LYS A 110 1.99 -15.84 4.42
N GLU A 111 1.23 -15.86 3.33
CA GLU A 111 -0.24 -15.79 3.36
C GLU A 111 -0.88 -16.75 4.37
N GLN A 112 -0.50 -18.03 4.36
CA GLN A 112 -1.07 -19.04 5.27
C GLN A 112 -0.78 -18.73 6.74
N GLU A 113 0.44 -18.31 7.05
CA GLU A 113 0.83 -17.90 8.41
C GLU A 113 0.02 -16.69 8.86
N ILE A 114 -0.19 -15.71 7.97
CA ILE A 114 -0.93 -14.49 8.27
C ILE A 114 -2.43 -14.75 8.44
N LYS A 115 -3.02 -15.60 7.61
CA LYS A 115 -4.43 -16.01 7.76
C LYS A 115 -4.67 -16.75 9.08
N GLN A 116 -3.64 -17.40 9.65
CA GLN A 116 -3.71 -18.12 10.91
C GLN A 116 -3.31 -17.28 12.14
N SER A 117 -2.54 -16.20 11.97
CA SER A 117 -2.01 -15.42 13.09
C SER A 117 -3.05 -14.56 13.79
N GLY A 118 -4.20 -14.32 13.16
CA GLY A 118 -5.26 -13.46 13.69
C GLY A 118 -4.94 -11.97 13.60
N LEU A 119 -4.00 -11.58 12.73
CA LEU A 119 -3.79 -10.20 12.34
C LEU A 119 -5.03 -9.67 11.61
N LEU A 120 -5.33 -8.38 11.81
CA LEU A 120 -6.44 -7.71 11.12
C LEU A 120 -5.89 -6.74 10.07
N ILE A 121 -6.29 -6.93 8.80
CA ILE A 121 -5.97 -6.01 7.70
C ILE A 121 -7.16 -5.06 7.52
N LYS A 122 -6.97 -3.78 7.80
CA LYS A 122 -8.09 -2.83 7.99
C LYS A 122 -7.98 -1.49 7.28
N LEU A 123 -6.80 -1.16 6.77
CA LEU A 123 -6.58 0.12 6.10
C LEU A 123 -5.81 -0.13 4.80
N GLN A 124 -6.39 0.22 3.66
CA GLN A 124 -5.69 0.24 2.38
C GLN A 124 -5.11 1.63 2.15
N THR A 125 -3.80 1.73 1.89
CA THR A 125 -3.22 3.00 1.43
C THR A 125 -3.55 3.20 -0.05
N LEU A 126 -3.72 4.46 -0.43
CA LEU A 126 -3.91 4.90 -1.80
C LEU A 126 -2.67 5.70 -2.22
N THR A 127 -2.25 5.55 -3.46
CA THR A 127 -1.11 6.30 -4.04
C THR A 127 -1.56 7.08 -5.25
N LYS A 128 -0.83 8.14 -5.61
CA LYS A 128 -1.07 8.87 -6.86
C LYS A 128 -0.86 7.93 -8.04
N LYS A 129 -1.80 7.91 -8.97
CA LYS A 129 -1.68 7.13 -10.19
C LYS A 129 -0.58 7.70 -11.09
N PHE A 130 0.20 6.83 -11.73
CA PHE A 130 1.19 7.28 -12.71
C PHE A 130 0.54 7.76 -14.00
N LYS A 131 1.15 8.77 -14.62
CA LYS A 131 0.73 9.27 -15.91
C LYS A 131 1.12 8.27 -16.99
N GLY A 132 0.13 7.71 -17.67
CA GLY A 132 0.32 6.66 -18.68
C GLY A 132 -0.34 5.33 -18.30
N ASP A 133 -0.62 5.11 -17.01
CA ASP A 133 -1.39 3.96 -16.55
C ASP A 133 -2.89 4.11 -16.88
N VAL A 134 -3.54 2.98 -17.18
CA VAL A 134 -4.97 2.90 -17.47
C VAL A 134 -5.66 2.02 -16.43
N ASN A 135 -6.77 2.50 -15.88
CA ASN A 135 -7.48 1.81 -14.83
C ASN A 135 -8.51 0.82 -15.40
N ALA A 136 -8.04 -0.24 -16.08
CA ALA A 136 -8.88 -1.35 -16.52
C ALA A 136 -8.83 -2.51 -15.50
N SER A 137 -9.95 -3.20 -15.30
CA SER A 137 -10.09 -4.34 -14.38
C SER A 137 -9.56 -5.65 -14.96
N ASN A 138 -9.64 -5.83 -16.28
CA ASN A 138 -9.10 -6.98 -17.00
C ASN A 138 -8.10 -6.49 -18.05
N GLN A 139 -6.82 -6.78 -17.85
CA GLN A 139 -5.75 -6.33 -18.74
C GLN A 139 -5.11 -7.51 -19.46
N THR A 140 -5.08 -7.42 -20.78
CA THR A 140 -4.29 -8.30 -21.64
C THR A 140 -2.81 -7.95 -21.51
N LEU A 141 -1.92 -8.85 -21.93
CA LEU A 141 -0.48 -8.52 -22.03
C LEU A 141 -0.24 -7.27 -22.87
N LYS A 142 -1.05 -7.07 -23.92
CA LYS A 142 -0.91 -5.89 -24.79
C LYS A 142 -1.26 -4.59 -24.08
N ASP A 143 -2.23 -4.62 -23.16
CA ASP A 143 -2.57 -3.45 -22.35
C ASP A 143 -1.43 -3.07 -21.40
N LEU A 144 -0.75 -4.06 -20.82
CA LEU A 144 0.41 -3.84 -19.95
C LEU A 144 1.61 -3.26 -20.73
N GLU A 145 1.86 -3.74 -21.94
CA GLU A 145 2.86 -3.15 -22.85
C GLU A 145 2.50 -1.71 -23.23
N ASN A 146 1.23 -1.43 -23.51
CA ASN A 146 0.77 -0.09 -23.85
C ASN A 146 0.92 0.88 -22.68
N ILE A 147 0.67 0.45 -21.44
CA ILE A 147 0.95 1.27 -20.25
C ILE A 147 2.44 1.60 -20.18
N ALA A 148 3.32 0.59 -20.28
CA ALA A 148 4.77 0.81 -20.26
C ALA A 148 5.23 1.77 -21.37
N LYS A 149 4.65 1.67 -22.57
CA LYS A 149 4.91 2.61 -23.67
C LYS A 149 4.50 4.04 -23.33
N ASN A 150 3.32 4.23 -22.74
CA ASN A 150 2.84 5.56 -22.34
C ASN A 150 3.69 6.15 -21.22
N GLU A 151 4.06 5.34 -20.22
CA GLU A 151 4.97 5.74 -19.16
C GLU A 151 6.36 6.10 -19.70
N TYR A 152 6.86 5.33 -20.67
CA TYR A 152 8.14 5.63 -21.31
C TYR A 152 8.10 6.99 -22.03
N GLN A 153 6.99 7.32 -22.70
CA GLN A 153 6.81 8.64 -23.30
C GLN A 153 6.86 9.76 -22.25
N VAL A 154 6.27 9.56 -21.06
CA VAL A 154 6.38 10.52 -19.95
C VAL A 154 7.81 10.62 -19.45
N PHE A 155 8.48 9.48 -19.29
CA PHE A 155 9.85 9.38 -18.81
C PHE A 155 10.85 10.07 -19.76
N THR A 156 10.68 9.95 -21.08
CA THR A 156 11.62 10.54 -22.05
C THR A 156 11.21 11.91 -22.56
N LYS A 157 10.03 12.44 -22.16
CA LYS A 157 9.52 13.72 -22.69
C LYS A 157 10.47 14.88 -22.42
N ILE A 158 11.06 14.90 -21.22
CA ILE A 158 12.05 15.89 -20.80
C ILE A 158 13.34 15.12 -20.51
N PRO A 159 14.50 15.52 -21.06
CA PRO A 159 15.77 14.89 -20.74
C PRO A 159 16.05 14.89 -19.23
N ARG A 160 16.56 13.78 -18.67
CA ARG A 160 16.69 13.62 -17.20
C ARG A 160 17.54 14.69 -16.54
N GLU A 161 18.57 15.17 -17.23
CA GLU A 161 19.44 16.26 -16.77
C GLU A 161 18.68 17.60 -16.59
N GLN A 162 17.49 17.73 -17.18
CA GLN A 162 16.62 18.90 -17.04
C GLN A 162 15.54 18.70 -15.96
N TRP A 163 15.50 17.55 -15.27
CA TRP A 163 14.49 17.27 -14.24
C TRP A 163 14.78 18.02 -12.95
N ASN A 164 14.07 19.14 -12.76
CA ASN A 164 14.16 19.99 -11.58
C ASN A 164 12.76 20.38 -11.07
N ASP A 165 12.72 21.29 -10.10
CA ASP A 165 11.52 21.89 -9.48
C ASP A 165 10.92 23.06 -10.29
N LYS A 166 11.54 23.46 -11.41
CA LYS A 166 11.11 24.60 -12.23
C LYS A 166 10.00 24.21 -13.21
N GLU A 167 9.33 25.23 -13.75
CA GLU A 167 8.22 25.10 -14.71
C GLU A 167 8.62 24.38 -16.01
N ASN A 168 9.87 24.47 -16.47
CA ASN A 168 10.35 23.71 -17.63
C ASN A 168 10.89 22.31 -17.27
N GLY A 169 10.94 21.97 -15.98
CA GLY A 169 11.38 20.67 -15.47
C GLY A 169 10.24 19.68 -15.26
N MET A 170 10.42 18.75 -14.32
CA MET A 170 9.43 17.71 -14.00
C MET A 170 8.63 18.00 -12.72
N GLY A 171 8.86 19.17 -12.09
CA GLY A 171 8.10 19.64 -10.93
C GLY A 171 8.42 18.85 -9.66
N TRP A 172 9.70 18.77 -9.28
CA TRP A 172 10.08 18.15 -8.00
C TRP A 172 9.48 18.92 -6.81
N ASN A 173 8.61 18.29 -6.03
CA ASN A 173 7.95 18.92 -4.88
C ASN A 173 8.59 18.59 -3.51
N GLY A 174 9.79 18.00 -3.52
CA GLY A 174 10.43 17.48 -2.31
C GLY A 174 10.35 15.96 -2.16
N THR A 175 9.31 15.33 -2.72
CA THR A 175 9.08 13.88 -2.62
C THR A 175 8.94 13.20 -3.98
N ILE A 176 8.30 13.87 -4.94
CA ILE A 176 8.02 13.33 -6.27
C ILE A 176 8.19 14.40 -7.34
N TYR A 177 8.39 13.97 -8.58
CA TYR A 177 8.21 14.73 -9.81
C TYR A 177 6.73 14.70 -10.20
N THR A 178 5.99 15.78 -9.93
CA THR A 178 4.52 15.80 -10.09
C THR A 178 4.06 15.47 -11.51
N ARG A 179 4.84 15.85 -12.53
CA ARG A 179 4.51 15.57 -13.94
C ARG A 179 4.55 14.10 -14.35
N ALA A 180 5.11 13.24 -13.51
CA ALA A 180 5.08 11.78 -13.68
C ALA A 180 3.74 11.16 -13.24
N TYR A 181 2.86 11.92 -12.59
CA TYR A 181 1.63 11.43 -11.98
C TYR A 181 0.39 12.09 -12.61
N ASP A 182 -0.75 11.45 -12.40
CA ASP A 182 -2.08 12.02 -12.59
C ASP A 182 -2.51 12.65 -11.25
N ASP A 183 -2.54 13.98 -11.21
CA ASP A 183 -2.82 14.73 -9.97
C ASP A 183 -4.28 14.62 -9.50
N HIS A 184 -5.18 14.05 -10.31
CA HIS A 184 -6.61 13.96 -10.00
C HIS A 184 -7.05 12.56 -9.53
N GLN A 185 -6.16 11.57 -9.56
CA GLN A 185 -6.54 10.18 -9.27
C GLN A 185 -5.57 9.48 -8.32
N ASN A 186 -6.13 9.01 -7.20
CA ASN A 186 -5.46 8.05 -6.32
C ASN A 186 -5.95 6.63 -6.61
N VAL A 187 -5.06 5.64 -6.49
CA VAL A 187 -5.34 4.23 -6.74
C VAL A 187 -4.89 3.35 -5.57
N PRO A 188 -5.58 2.23 -5.29
CA PRO A 188 -5.25 1.32 -4.18
C PRO A 188 -4.23 0.24 -4.57
N TYR A 189 -3.47 0.44 -5.65
CA TYR A 189 -2.59 -0.58 -6.22
C TYR A 189 -1.22 -0.03 -6.63
N GLN A 190 -0.30 -0.96 -6.86
CA GLN A 190 1.01 -0.76 -7.49
C GLN A 190 1.25 -1.82 -8.56
N ARG A 191 2.25 -1.60 -9.41
CA ARG A 191 2.77 -2.61 -10.33
C ARG A 191 4.30 -2.71 -10.26
N GLY A 192 4.81 -3.78 -10.84
CA GLY A 192 6.19 -3.85 -11.30
C GLY A 192 6.33 -3.32 -12.72
N LEU A 193 7.56 -2.99 -13.09
CA LEU A 193 7.97 -2.60 -14.43
C LEU A 193 9.15 -3.46 -14.87
N ILE A 194 9.04 -4.09 -16.03
CA ILE A 194 10.17 -4.75 -16.69
C ILE A 194 10.86 -3.72 -17.58
N THR A 195 12.09 -3.39 -17.24
CA THR A 195 12.93 -2.43 -17.96
C THR A 195 14.06 -3.13 -18.68
N ILE A 196 14.51 -2.55 -19.79
CA ILE A 196 15.67 -2.98 -20.55
C ILE A 196 16.72 -1.88 -20.46
N LEU A 197 17.96 -2.24 -20.12
CA LEU A 197 19.14 -1.38 -20.19
C LEU A 197 20.13 -2.03 -21.14
N ALA A 198 20.13 -1.61 -22.41
CA ALA A 198 20.95 -2.21 -23.45
C ALA A 198 21.16 -1.26 -24.64
N ASN A 199 22.01 -1.65 -25.59
CA ASN A 199 22.08 -0.98 -26.89
C ASN A 199 20.80 -1.24 -27.71
N GLU A 200 20.68 -0.56 -28.85
CA GLU A 200 19.49 -0.64 -29.70
C GLU A 200 19.23 -2.06 -30.24
N GLN A 201 20.28 -2.78 -30.65
CA GLN A 201 20.13 -4.13 -31.21
C GLN A 201 19.64 -5.12 -30.15
N ASP A 202 20.29 -5.15 -28.99
CA ASP A 202 19.87 -5.99 -27.86
C ASP A 202 18.45 -5.66 -27.41
N THR A 203 18.08 -4.38 -27.40
CA THR A 203 16.72 -3.96 -27.06
C THR A 203 15.70 -4.54 -28.05
N LYS A 204 15.97 -4.47 -29.35
CA LYS A 204 15.12 -5.08 -30.38
C LYS A 204 15.02 -6.59 -30.21
N ASP A 205 16.14 -7.28 -30.02
CA ASP A 205 16.18 -8.73 -29.83
C ASP A 205 15.40 -9.17 -28.58
N ILE A 206 15.49 -8.43 -27.46
CA ILE A 206 14.74 -8.72 -26.23
C ILE A 206 13.24 -8.56 -26.47
N ILE A 207 12.81 -7.47 -27.13
CA ILE A 207 11.41 -7.22 -27.46
C ILE A 207 10.89 -8.30 -28.41
N GLU A 208 11.68 -8.70 -29.40
CA GLU A 208 11.32 -9.79 -30.31
C GLU A 208 11.18 -11.12 -29.58
N ALA A 209 12.15 -11.48 -28.72
CA ALA A 209 12.07 -12.70 -27.91
C ALA A 209 10.85 -12.71 -26.99
N TRP A 210 10.49 -11.55 -26.42
CA TRP A 210 9.26 -11.38 -25.64
C TRP A 210 8.01 -11.65 -26.47
N ASN A 211 7.87 -10.96 -27.61
CA ASN A 211 6.69 -11.04 -28.47
C ASN A 211 6.51 -12.44 -29.10
N ASN A 212 7.62 -13.04 -29.52
CA ASN A 212 7.65 -14.37 -30.14
C ASN A 212 7.60 -15.51 -29.10
N LYS A 213 7.55 -15.18 -27.79
CA LYS A 213 7.59 -16.14 -26.68
C LYS A 213 8.82 -17.06 -26.71
N ASP A 214 9.94 -16.56 -27.23
CA ASP A 214 11.24 -17.24 -27.19
C ASP A 214 11.87 -17.08 -25.81
N TYR A 215 11.47 -17.98 -24.91
CA TYR A 215 11.91 -17.99 -23.53
C TYR A 215 13.43 -18.09 -23.40
N LYS A 216 14.07 -18.97 -24.18
CA LYS A 216 15.52 -19.21 -24.10
C LYS A 216 16.31 -17.98 -24.50
N LYS A 217 15.92 -17.33 -25.60
CA LYS A 217 16.54 -16.07 -26.02
C LYS A 217 16.29 -14.97 -25.00
N PHE A 218 15.08 -14.84 -24.47
CA PHE A 218 14.74 -13.83 -23.48
C PHE A 218 15.60 -13.92 -22.21
N ILE A 219 15.71 -15.12 -21.61
CA ILE A 219 16.49 -15.29 -20.38
C ILE A 219 18.01 -15.20 -20.60
N SER A 220 18.49 -15.44 -21.82
CA SER A 220 19.93 -15.33 -22.15
C SER A 220 20.51 -13.92 -21.93
N TYR A 221 19.63 -12.91 -21.85
CA TYR A 221 20.00 -11.52 -21.54
C TYR A 221 20.14 -11.21 -20.04
N LYS A 222 19.94 -12.23 -19.20
CA LYS A 222 19.90 -12.23 -17.73
C LYS A 222 18.92 -11.24 -17.11
N LEU A 223 18.39 -11.62 -15.95
CA LEU A 223 17.39 -10.84 -15.23
C LEU A 223 17.97 -10.28 -13.92
N GLY A 224 17.86 -8.97 -13.72
CA GLY A 224 18.11 -8.28 -12.46
C GLY A 224 16.83 -8.23 -11.64
N ILE A 225 16.80 -8.95 -10.51
CA ILE A 225 15.59 -9.12 -9.70
C ILE A 225 15.77 -8.62 -8.26
N GLY A 226 14.65 -8.30 -7.61
CA GLY A 226 14.62 -7.92 -6.20
C GLY A 226 14.55 -9.11 -5.23
N LYS A 227 14.32 -8.80 -3.95
CA LYS A 227 14.06 -9.81 -2.91
C LYS A 227 12.77 -10.58 -3.21
N SER A 228 12.68 -11.83 -2.78
CA SER A 228 11.49 -12.70 -2.97
C SER A 228 10.21 -12.17 -2.35
N SER A 229 10.30 -11.36 -1.28
CA SER A 229 9.17 -10.68 -0.65
C SER A 229 8.74 -9.39 -1.36
N SER A 230 9.44 -8.96 -2.42
CA SER A 230 9.09 -7.76 -3.19
C SER A 230 7.91 -8.01 -4.13
N GLY A 231 6.82 -7.25 -3.94
CA GLY A 231 5.65 -7.29 -4.81
C GLY A 231 6.01 -6.97 -6.28
N SER A 232 6.61 -5.81 -6.51
CA SER A 232 6.93 -5.24 -7.83
C SER A 232 8.18 -5.82 -8.49
N LYS A 233 9.20 -6.23 -7.71
CA LYS A 233 10.50 -6.66 -8.24
C LYS A 233 10.70 -8.17 -8.26
N TYR A 234 9.72 -8.94 -7.80
CA TYR A 234 9.80 -10.40 -7.77
C TYR A 234 8.44 -11.07 -7.98
N ILE A 235 7.46 -10.83 -7.11
CA ILE A 235 6.18 -11.58 -7.10
C ILE A 235 5.37 -11.33 -8.39
N LEU A 236 5.16 -10.06 -8.75
CA LEU A 236 4.42 -9.69 -9.95
C LEU A 236 5.18 -10.02 -11.26
N PRO A 237 6.49 -9.73 -11.39
CA PRO A 237 7.25 -10.20 -12.56
C PRO A 237 7.24 -11.72 -12.72
N GLN A 238 7.33 -12.49 -11.63
CA GLN A 238 7.24 -13.95 -11.68
C GLN A 238 5.89 -14.41 -12.25
N ALA A 239 4.78 -13.83 -11.78
CA ALA A 239 3.45 -14.13 -12.31
C ALA A 239 3.35 -13.77 -13.80
N LEU A 240 3.86 -12.60 -14.18
CA LEU A 240 3.85 -12.14 -15.57
C LEU A 240 4.69 -13.03 -16.50
N LEU A 241 5.88 -13.46 -16.06
CA LEU A 241 6.70 -14.40 -16.84
C LEU A 241 6.01 -15.74 -17.04
N LYS A 242 5.33 -16.26 -16.01
CA LYS A 242 4.53 -17.49 -16.11
C LYS A 242 3.38 -17.34 -17.12
N LYS A 243 2.76 -16.15 -17.16
CA LYS A 243 1.71 -15.79 -18.12
C LYS A 243 2.24 -15.66 -19.55
N ASN A 244 3.41 -15.04 -19.74
CA ASN A 244 3.97 -14.80 -21.08
C ASN A 244 4.66 -16.05 -21.68
N PHE A 245 5.37 -16.83 -20.86
CA PHE A 245 6.11 -18.03 -21.25
C PHE A 245 5.52 -19.29 -20.58
N PRO A 246 4.25 -19.65 -20.87
CA PRO A 246 3.59 -20.77 -20.22
C PRO A 246 4.34 -22.07 -20.48
N ASN A 247 4.41 -22.93 -19.47
CA ASN A 247 5.13 -24.22 -19.45
C ASN A 247 6.66 -24.16 -19.63
N GLN A 248 7.23 -23.01 -20.01
CA GLN A 248 8.68 -22.83 -20.17
C GLN A 248 9.29 -22.21 -18.90
N PHE A 249 8.63 -21.20 -18.33
CA PHE A 249 9.07 -20.56 -17.10
C PHE A 249 8.54 -21.29 -15.86
N ILE A 250 9.44 -21.71 -14.98
CA ILE A 250 9.10 -22.40 -13.73
C ILE A 250 9.06 -21.44 -12.55
N SER A 251 10.18 -20.77 -12.24
CA SER A 251 10.26 -19.78 -11.16
C SER A 251 11.50 -18.90 -11.26
N LEU A 252 11.48 -17.71 -10.63
CA LEU A 252 12.68 -16.87 -10.53
C LEU A 252 13.76 -17.52 -9.67
N LYS A 253 13.38 -18.28 -8.65
CA LYS A 253 14.31 -19.06 -7.81
C LYS A 253 15.14 -20.05 -8.64
N GLN A 254 14.53 -20.70 -9.62
CA GLN A 254 15.24 -21.61 -10.51
C GLN A 254 16.20 -20.86 -11.44
N LEU A 255 15.76 -19.74 -12.04
CA LEU A 255 16.64 -18.92 -12.87
C LEU A 255 17.86 -18.42 -12.07
N MET A 256 17.68 -18.09 -10.78
CA MET A 256 18.80 -17.76 -9.90
C MET A 256 19.77 -18.92 -9.73
N ALA A 257 19.27 -20.15 -9.52
CA ALA A 257 20.11 -21.34 -9.39
C ALA A 257 20.87 -21.67 -10.69
N GLN A 258 20.34 -21.27 -11.85
CA GLN A 258 20.94 -21.45 -13.17
C GLN A 258 21.90 -20.32 -13.56
N GLY A 259 21.89 -19.19 -12.85
CA GLY A 259 22.68 -18.00 -13.18
C GLY A 259 22.06 -17.07 -14.24
N ASP A 260 20.83 -17.36 -14.67
CA ASP A 260 20.06 -16.55 -15.63
C ASP A 260 19.31 -15.38 -14.95
N ALA A 261 19.21 -15.40 -13.62
CA ALA A 261 18.73 -14.27 -12.83
C ALA A 261 19.67 -14.00 -11.66
N ILE A 262 19.91 -12.73 -11.35
CA ILE A 262 20.73 -12.30 -10.21
C ILE A 262 20.08 -11.17 -9.44
N ALA A 263 20.46 -11.03 -8.17
CA ALA A 263 20.07 -9.86 -7.38
C ALA A 263 20.82 -8.62 -7.90
N ALA A 264 20.13 -7.78 -8.67
CA ALA A 264 20.67 -6.56 -9.24
C ALA A 264 19.60 -5.47 -9.31
N LYS A 265 20.03 -4.21 -9.26
CA LYS A 265 19.15 -3.04 -9.32
C LYS A 265 19.50 -2.20 -10.53
N LEU A 266 18.51 -1.61 -11.18
CA LEU A 266 18.76 -0.73 -12.33
C LEU A 266 19.63 0.48 -11.95
N SER A 267 19.54 0.96 -10.70
CA SER A 267 20.34 2.07 -10.17
C SER A 267 21.82 1.74 -9.97
N GLU A 268 22.15 0.45 -9.93
CA GLU A 268 23.49 -0.11 -9.72
C GLU A 268 23.68 -1.24 -10.74
N PRO A 269 23.71 -0.89 -12.04
CA PRO A 269 23.59 -1.87 -13.11
C PRO A 269 24.80 -2.81 -13.16
N ASN A 270 24.51 -4.08 -13.48
CA ASN A 270 25.50 -5.13 -13.70
C ASN A 270 25.72 -5.31 -15.22
N SER A 271 26.97 -5.44 -15.66
CA SER A 271 27.33 -5.57 -17.08
C SER A 271 26.69 -6.77 -17.79
N ASP A 272 26.39 -7.83 -17.03
CA ASP A 272 25.84 -9.06 -17.58
C ASP A 272 24.31 -9.05 -17.65
N VAL A 273 23.65 -8.06 -17.05
CA VAL A 273 22.20 -7.98 -16.92
C VAL A 273 21.67 -6.88 -17.82
N LYS A 274 20.76 -7.24 -18.72
CA LYS A 274 20.09 -6.27 -19.60
C LYS A 274 18.62 -6.05 -19.25
N ILE A 275 18.00 -6.94 -18.49
CA ILE A 275 16.58 -6.85 -18.12
C ILE A 275 16.47 -6.67 -16.61
N TYR A 276 15.79 -5.62 -16.15
CA TYR A 276 15.66 -5.31 -14.73
C TYR A 276 14.19 -5.21 -14.31
N PHE A 277 13.87 -5.79 -13.16
CA PHE A 277 12.55 -5.66 -12.52
C PHE A 277 12.57 -4.52 -11.51
N GLU A 278 11.76 -3.51 -11.79
CA GLU A 278 11.67 -2.30 -10.98
C GLU A 278 10.24 -2.05 -10.51
N ASN A 279 10.10 -1.08 -9.60
CA ASN A 279 8.80 -0.53 -9.28
C ASN A 279 8.29 0.28 -10.49
N GLU A 280 6.99 0.19 -10.80
CA GLU A 280 6.34 1.12 -11.73
C GLU A 280 6.62 2.57 -11.32
N GLY A 281 6.89 3.41 -12.32
CA GLY A 281 7.17 4.82 -12.10
C GLY A 281 8.37 5.12 -11.19
N PHE A 282 9.36 4.22 -11.07
CA PHE A 282 10.58 4.46 -10.25
C PHE A 282 11.24 5.81 -10.52
N TYR A 283 11.13 6.32 -11.74
CA TYR A 283 11.66 7.62 -12.14
C TYR A 283 10.94 8.79 -11.45
N GLY A 284 9.66 8.65 -11.11
CA GLY A 284 8.82 9.72 -10.59
C GLY A 284 9.10 10.11 -9.13
N TYR A 285 9.63 9.21 -8.31
CA TYR A 285 9.92 9.47 -6.89
C TYR A 285 11.42 9.38 -6.54
N ASN A 286 12.29 9.18 -7.53
CA ASN A 286 13.74 9.25 -7.35
C ASN A 286 14.28 10.58 -7.90
N LYS A 287 14.61 11.51 -6.99
CA LYS A 287 15.23 12.79 -7.35
C LYS A 287 16.51 12.55 -8.15
N VAL A 288 16.66 13.23 -9.28
CA VAL A 288 17.90 13.31 -10.04
C VAL A 288 18.98 13.93 -9.14
N LYS A 289 20.11 13.26 -9.05
CA LYS A 289 21.32 13.70 -8.34
C LYS A 289 22.49 13.69 -9.32
N ASN A 290 23.65 14.19 -8.90
CA ASN A 290 24.90 14.03 -9.64
C ASN A 290 25.82 13.07 -8.85
N PRO A 291 26.14 11.88 -9.37
CA PRO A 291 25.65 11.30 -10.63
C PRO A 291 24.18 10.86 -10.55
N ASP A 292 23.49 10.85 -11.70
CA ASP A 292 22.13 10.32 -11.79
C ASP A 292 22.18 8.79 -11.66
N LYS A 293 21.24 8.23 -10.91
CA LYS A 293 21.10 6.77 -10.75
C LYS A 293 20.41 6.12 -11.92
N TYR A 294 19.64 6.88 -12.70
CA TYR A 294 18.85 6.34 -13.80
C TYR A 294 19.01 7.14 -15.09
N PRO A 295 20.26 7.44 -15.52
CA PRO A 295 20.48 8.22 -16.72
C PRO A 295 19.85 7.51 -17.91
N LEU A 296 19.20 8.28 -18.79
CA LEU A 296 18.50 7.71 -19.95
C LEU A 296 19.48 6.94 -20.85
N ASP A 297 20.67 7.50 -21.05
CA ASP A 297 21.78 6.89 -21.76
C ASP A 297 22.97 6.70 -20.81
N SER A 298 23.58 5.53 -20.84
CA SER A 298 24.70 5.16 -19.96
C SER A 298 25.74 4.33 -20.73
N LYS A 299 26.85 4.00 -20.07
CA LYS A 299 27.84 3.06 -20.64
C LYS A 299 27.29 1.65 -20.90
N PHE A 300 26.16 1.30 -20.29
CA PHE A 300 25.47 0.02 -20.47
C PHE A 300 24.40 0.07 -21.57
N GLY A 301 24.20 1.25 -22.19
CA GLY A 301 23.15 1.50 -23.16
C GLY A 301 22.04 2.38 -22.62
N ARG A 302 20.86 2.25 -23.23
CA ARG A 302 19.70 3.11 -23.00
C ARG A 302 18.64 2.39 -22.19
N ILE A 303 18.01 3.10 -21.25
CA ILE A 303 16.83 2.60 -20.54
C ILE A 303 15.62 2.63 -21.49
N SER A 304 14.92 1.50 -21.60
CA SER A 304 13.60 1.40 -22.24
C SER A 304 12.65 0.56 -21.39
N PHE A 305 11.34 0.72 -21.60
CA PHE A 305 10.31 -0.01 -20.84
C PHE A 305 9.68 -1.08 -21.73
N LEU A 306 9.70 -2.33 -21.26
CA LEU A 306 9.12 -3.47 -21.99
C LEU A 306 7.63 -3.61 -21.69
N THR A 307 7.28 -3.75 -20.41
CA THR A 307 5.90 -3.95 -19.95
C THR A 307 5.79 -3.66 -18.45
N VAL A 308 4.62 -3.23 -17.98
CA VAL A 308 4.28 -3.29 -16.55
C VAL A 308 3.71 -4.67 -16.21
N THR A 309 3.47 -4.94 -14.93
CA THR A 309 2.81 -6.15 -14.45
C THR A 309 1.31 -5.94 -14.21
N ASP A 310 0.61 -7.03 -13.88
CA ASP A 310 -0.72 -6.93 -13.26
C ASP A 310 -0.66 -6.13 -11.93
N LYS A 311 -1.83 -5.70 -11.43
CA LYS A 311 -1.95 -4.82 -10.25
C LYS A 311 -1.77 -5.61 -8.96
N LEU A 312 -1.05 -5.11 -7.98
CA LEU A 312 -1.08 -5.63 -6.61
C LEU A 312 -1.62 -4.55 -5.69
N PRO A 313 -2.45 -4.88 -4.67
CA PRO A 313 -2.81 -3.91 -3.66
C PRO A 313 -1.56 -3.18 -3.12
N TYR A 314 -1.68 -1.87 -2.91
CA TYR A 314 -0.61 -1.09 -2.30
C TYR A 314 -0.49 -1.45 -0.82
N ASN A 315 0.42 -0.80 -0.09
CA ASN A 315 0.62 -1.10 1.34
C ASN A 315 -0.70 -1.09 2.13
N VAL A 316 -0.75 -1.89 3.18
CA VAL A 316 -1.92 -1.99 4.05
C VAL A 316 -1.54 -1.79 5.50
N GLY A 317 -2.42 -1.11 6.24
CA GLY A 317 -2.36 -1.01 7.70
C GLY A 317 -2.90 -2.30 8.32
N VAL A 318 -2.03 -2.92 9.12
CA VAL A 318 -2.28 -4.21 9.77
C VAL A 318 -2.18 -4.06 11.27
N PHE A 319 -3.11 -4.68 11.97
CA PHE A 319 -3.21 -4.65 13.42
C PHE A 319 -2.79 -6.00 14.00
N ALA A 320 -2.11 -5.95 15.14
CA ALA A 320 -1.60 -7.11 15.84
C ALA A 320 -2.69 -8.05 16.33
N LYS A 321 -2.31 -9.29 16.61
CA LYS A 321 -3.19 -10.29 17.20
C LYS A 321 -3.71 -9.78 18.55
N GLY A 322 -5.02 -9.92 18.77
CA GLY A 322 -5.66 -9.54 20.03
C GLY A 322 -6.20 -8.10 20.04
N ILE A 323 -5.88 -7.29 19.03
CA ILE A 323 -6.58 -6.02 18.82
C ILE A 323 -8.03 -6.31 18.44
N LYS A 324 -8.96 -5.68 19.16
CA LYS A 324 -10.40 -5.83 18.89
C LYS A 324 -10.74 -5.16 17.55
N LYS A 325 -11.66 -5.77 16.80
CA LYS A 325 -12.09 -5.27 15.48
C LYS A 325 -12.56 -3.81 15.55
N GLU A 326 -13.29 -3.44 16.59
CA GLU A 326 -13.85 -2.09 16.76
C GLU A 326 -12.76 -1.04 16.92
N VAL A 327 -11.66 -1.40 17.59
CA VAL A 327 -10.48 -0.54 17.76
C VAL A 327 -9.75 -0.38 16.43
N ALA A 328 -9.53 -1.48 15.72
CA ALA A 328 -8.88 -1.47 14.42
C ALA A 328 -9.69 -0.66 13.39
N ASP A 329 -11.01 -0.84 13.36
CA ASP A 329 -11.92 -0.07 12.51
C ASP A 329 -11.89 1.43 12.87
N ALA A 330 -11.86 1.78 14.16
CA ALA A 330 -11.80 3.17 14.61
C ALA A 330 -10.47 3.87 14.23
N ILE A 331 -9.34 3.18 14.38
CA ILE A 331 -8.03 3.71 13.97
C ILE A 331 -7.97 3.84 12.44
N ALA A 332 -8.43 2.83 11.70
CA ALA A 332 -8.49 2.87 10.24
C ALA A 332 -9.36 4.05 9.75
N LEU A 333 -10.54 4.24 10.34
CA LEU A 333 -11.43 5.36 10.03
C LEU A 333 -10.76 6.72 10.33
N ALA A 334 -10.05 6.84 11.45
CA ALA A 334 -9.35 8.08 11.81
C ALA A 334 -8.32 8.49 10.73
N PHE A 335 -7.55 7.53 10.18
CA PHE A 335 -6.63 7.80 9.06
C PHE A 335 -7.33 8.34 7.82
N THR A 336 -8.55 7.86 7.51
CA THR A 336 -9.30 8.34 6.34
C THR A 336 -9.86 9.77 6.49
N GLN A 337 -9.88 10.31 7.71
CA GLN A 337 -10.54 11.58 8.04
C GLN A 337 -9.56 12.71 8.36
N ILE A 338 -8.25 12.42 8.47
CA ILE A 338 -7.23 13.43 8.73
C ILE A 338 -6.59 13.92 7.43
N ASN A 339 -6.13 15.18 7.43
CA ASN A 339 -5.18 15.64 6.44
C ASN A 339 -3.77 15.20 6.87
N ASP A 340 -3.36 14.01 6.43
CA ASP A 340 -2.14 13.34 6.86
C ASP A 340 -0.87 14.03 6.32
N PRO A 341 -0.02 14.63 7.18
CA PRO A 341 1.24 15.25 6.76
C PRO A 341 2.36 14.23 6.46
N TRP A 342 2.24 13.00 6.96
CA TRP A 342 3.27 11.96 6.85
C TRP A 342 3.06 11.08 5.64
N GLY A 343 1.84 10.59 5.40
CA GLY A 343 1.52 9.64 4.35
C GLY A 343 2.13 9.98 2.98
N PRO A 344 1.98 11.23 2.48
CA PRO A 344 2.57 11.63 1.20
C PRO A 344 4.08 11.46 1.10
N THR A 345 4.82 11.53 2.22
CA THR A 345 6.28 11.29 2.27
C THR A 345 6.64 9.83 2.00
N GLN A 346 5.70 8.92 2.22
CA GLN A 346 5.81 7.47 1.97
C GLN A 346 5.11 7.04 0.67
N GLY A 347 4.51 7.98 -0.07
CA GLY A 347 3.66 7.68 -1.23
C GLY A 347 2.22 7.28 -0.87
N PHE A 348 1.79 7.45 0.39
CA PHE A 348 0.41 7.25 0.84
C PHE A 348 -0.37 8.56 0.71
N ASN A 349 -1.00 8.78 -0.43
CA ASN A 349 -1.74 9.99 -0.76
C ASN A 349 -3.23 9.92 -0.38
N GLY A 350 -3.64 8.86 0.30
CA GLY A 350 -4.99 8.69 0.83
C GLY A 350 -5.15 7.32 1.46
N TYR A 351 -6.32 7.07 2.02
CA TYR A 351 -6.64 5.84 2.72
C TYR A 351 -8.09 5.42 2.46
N LYS A 352 -8.35 4.12 2.47
CA LYS A 352 -9.71 3.55 2.56
C LYS A 352 -9.76 2.45 3.60
N VAL A 353 -10.88 2.33 4.32
CA VAL A 353 -11.11 1.23 5.25
C VAL A 353 -11.31 -0.06 4.44
N ILE A 354 -10.74 -1.17 4.93
CA ILE A 354 -11.00 -2.52 4.45
C ILE A 354 -12.04 -3.15 5.39
N ASN A 355 -13.24 -3.40 4.88
CA ASN A 355 -14.33 -3.98 5.66
C ASN A 355 -14.21 -5.50 5.70
N ASP A 356 -13.90 -6.10 4.55
CA ASP A 356 -13.68 -7.53 4.37
C ASP A 356 -12.31 -7.76 3.72
N SER A 357 -11.33 -8.25 4.51
CA SER A 357 -9.98 -8.48 4.01
C SER A 357 -9.87 -9.67 3.06
N GLU A 358 -10.80 -10.62 3.09
CA GLU A 358 -10.80 -11.71 2.10
C GLU A 358 -11.21 -11.17 0.73
N GLN A 359 -12.28 -10.39 0.68
CA GLN A 359 -12.79 -9.85 -0.59
C GLN A 359 -11.96 -8.69 -1.13
N GLU A 360 -11.61 -7.72 -0.29
CA GLU A 360 -11.01 -6.46 -0.73
C GLU A 360 -9.48 -6.50 -0.84
N PHE A 361 -8.84 -7.54 -0.29
CA PHE A 361 -7.38 -7.68 -0.28
C PHE A 361 -6.90 -9.03 -0.80
N TRP A 362 -7.24 -10.16 -0.15
CA TRP A 362 -6.72 -11.48 -0.54
C TRP A 362 -7.20 -11.93 -1.92
N ASN A 363 -8.49 -11.79 -2.21
CA ASN A 363 -9.03 -12.13 -3.53
C ASN A 363 -8.43 -11.27 -4.64
N VAL A 364 -8.17 -9.98 -4.37
CA VAL A 364 -7.51 -9.09 -5.33
C VAL A 364 -6.09 -9.58 -5.63
N ILE A 365 -5.33 -9.98 -4.63
CA ILE A 365 -3.98 -10.55 -4.83
C ILE A 365 -4.05 -11.82 -5.68
N ASN A 366 -4.95 -12.74 -5.34
CA ASN A 366 -5.07 -14.03 -6.03
C ASN A 366 -5.48 -13.86 -7.51
N GLN A 367 -6.36 -12.91 -7.81
CA GLN A 367 -6.73 -12.56 -9.18
C GLN A 367 -5.53 -12.04 -9.98
N SER A 368 -4.69 -11.22 -9.35
CA SER A 368 -3.52 -10.63 -10.00
C SER A 368 -2.35 -11.58 -10.22
N LEU A 369 -2.21 -12.59 -9.37
CA LEU A 369 -1.09 -13.54 -9.42
C LEU A 369 -1.40 -14.83 -10.19
N TRP A 370 -2.63 -14.98 -10.70
CA TRP A 370 -3.05 -16.14 -11.49
C TRP A 370 -2.65 -17.46 -10.84
N SER A 371 -3.24 -17.72 -9.67
CA SER A 371 -3.24 -19.05 -9.04
C SER A 371 -4.59 -19.73 -9.25
N LYS A 372 -4.80 -20.28 -10.45
CA LYS A 372 -5.49 -21.55 -10.66
C LYS A 372 -5.13 -22.14 -12.02
#